data_AF-A0A653X6U5-F1
#
_entry.id   AF-A0A653X6U5-F1
#
_cell.length_a   1.000
_cell.length_b   1.000
_cell.length_c   1.000
_cell.angle_alpha   90.00
_cell.angle_beta   90.00
_cell.angle_gamma   90.00
#
_symmetry.space_group_name_H-M   'P 1'
#
loop_
_entity.id
_entity.type
_entity.pdbx_description
1 polymer ?
#
loop_
_entity_poly.entity_id
_entity_poly.type
_entity_poly.pdbx_seq_one_letter_code
_entity_poly.pdbx_strand_id
1 'polypeptide(L)'
;MDQFEKHIRDNKEVFDDHRADREKIWANIASQLNEERPKVIPLWKSPMLRIAASILILLGISGAIGFNFFASTTTENQFVSQELQEIDMHYQGLVSYQVQLVQNNSQLTDADKEEFLSFMVELDAEYEQLKLEMQNNLDNEQVLEAIVANYRKRIELIENLLQQLNESKIKEDDYGYTL
;
A
#
# COMPACT_ATOMS: atom_id res chain seq x y z
N MET A 1 -62.94 78.71 45.62
CA MET A 1 -61.66 78.28 45.01
C MET A 1 -60.75 77.80 46.11
N ASP A 2 -60.11 76.65 45.89
CA ASP A 2 -59.20 76.02 46.85
C ASP A 2 -57.87 76.81 46.96
N GLN A 3 -57.23 76.79 48.13
CA GLN A 3 -55.99 77.54 48.38
C GLN A 3 -54.84 77.07 47.48
N PHE A 4 -54.81 75.77 47.18
CA PHE A 4 -53.83 75.18 46.28
C PHE A 4 -53.95 75.72 44.85
N GLU A 5 -55.18 75.82 44.35
CA GLU A 5 -55.45 76.32 43.00
C GLU A 5 -55.00 77.79 42.84
N LYS A 6 -55.21 78.60 43.90
CA LYS A 6 -54.73 79.98 43.92
C LYS A 6 -53.19 80.05 43.90
N HIS A 7 -52.53 79.20 44.67
CA HIS A 7 -51.06 79.16 44.73
C HIS A 7 -50.41 78.74 43.40
N ILE A 8 -50.96 77.71 42.74
CA ILE A 8 -50.46 77.27 41.41
C ILE A 8 -50.68 78.35 40.35
N ARG A 9 -51.81 79.05 40.39
CA ARG A 9 -52.11 80.11 39.42
C ARG A 9 -51.24 81.34 39.61
N ASP A 10 -51.03 81.78 40.86
CA ASP A 10 -50.25 82.97 41.18
C ASP A 10 -48.74 82.76 40.91
N ASN A 11 -48.27 81.49 40.89
CA ASN A 11 -46.87 81.13 40.60
C ASN A 11 -46.68 80.48 39.23
N LYS A 12 -47.69 80.49 38.36
CA LYS A 12 -47.66 79.80 37.06
C LYS A 12 -46.45 80.21 36.21
N GLU A 13 -46.10 81.50 36.23
CA GLU A 13 -44.96 82.04 35.47
C GLU A 13 -43.62 81.45 35.91
N VAL A 14 -43.47 81.06 37.19
CA VAL A 14 -42.25 80.42 37.72
C VAL A 14 -42.09 78.99 37.19
N PHE A 15 -43.20 78.32 36.86
CA PHE A 15 -43.18 76.95 36.33
C PHE A 15 -42.93 76.89 34.82
N ASP A 16 -43.23 77.96 34.07
CA ASP A 16 -43.07 78.01 32.61
C ASP A 16 -41.68 78.50 32.16
N ASP A 17 -40.83 78.98 33.07
CA ASP A 17 -39.50 79.58 32.77
C ASP A 17 -38.44 78.55 32.35
N HIS A 18 -38.53 77.31 32.82
CA HIS A 18 -37.51 76.28 32.58
C HIS A 18 -38.09 75.08 31.83
N ARG A 19 -38.06 75.13 30.48
CA ARG A 19 -38.33 73.94 29.65
C ARG A 19 -37.14 72.99 29.71
N ALA A 20 -37.38 71.75 30.10
CA ALA A 20 -36.36 70.71 30.10
C ALA A 20 -35.77 70.53 28.69
N ASP A 21 -34.45 70.72 28.56
CA ASP A 21 -33.73 70.48 27.31
C ASP A 21 -33.67 68.98 27.02
N ARG A 22 -34.61 68.54 26.18
CA ARG A 22 -34.79 67.15 25.80
C ARG A 22 -33.54 66.61 25.09
N GLU A 23 -32.82 67.43 24.31
CA GLU A 23 -31.61 67.01 23.60
C GLU A 23 -30.49 66.71 24.58
N LYS A 24 -30.29 67.60 25.57
CA LYS A 24 -29.29 67.38 26.63
C LYS A 24 -29.59 66.15 27.48
N ILE A 25 -30.87 65.88 27.76
CA ILE A 25 -31.29 64.69 28.51
C ILE A 25 -30.99 63.42 27.70
N TRP A 26 -31.38 63.38 26.43
CA TRP A 26 -31.10 62.22 25.56
C TRP A 26 -29.61 62.02 25.30
N ALA A 27 -28.82 63.10 25.17
CA ALA A 27 -27.38 63.02 25.02
C ALA A 27 -26.72 62.34 26.22
N ASN A 28 -27.14 62.68 27.45
CA ASN A 28 -26.63 62.03 28.66
C ASN A 28 -27.07 60.55 28.74
N ILE A 29 -28.31 60.23 28.40
CA ILE A 29 -28.82 58.84 28.39
C ILE A 29 -28.06 58.01 27.36
N ALA A 30 -27.87 58.53 26.14
CA ALA A 30 -27.13 57.85 25.09
C ALA A 30 -25.66 57.62 25.49
N SER A 31 -25.04 58.58 26.18
CA SER A 31 -23.66 58.43 26.66
C SER A 31 -23.50 57.40 27.79
N GLN A 32 -24.57 57.08 28.52
CA GLN A 32 -24.57 56.11 29.61
C GLN A 32 -24.98 54.70 29.15
N LEU A 33 -25.56 54.55 27.96
CA LEU A 33 -25.69 53.25 27.32
C LEU A 33 -24.32 52.85 26.76
N ASN A 34 -23.54 52.12 27.54
CA ASN A 34 -22.41 51.38 26.98
C ASN A 34 -22.95 50.41 25.93
N GLU A 35 -22.70 50.69 24.65
CA GLU A 35 -22.80 49.70 23.58
C GLU A 35 -21.69 48.64 23.79
N GLU A 36 -21.90 47.73 24.72
CA GLU A 36 -21.08 46.51 24.79
C GLU A 36 -21.47 45.61 23.61
N ARG A 37 -20.89 45.91 22.44
CA ARG A 37 -21.00 45.04 21.27
C ARG A 37 -20.40 43.68 21.65
N PRO A 38 -21.10 42.55 21.41
CA PRO A 38 -20.57 41.25 21.75
C PRO A 38 -19.24 41.05 21.03
N LYS A 39 -18.20 40.76 21.81
CA LYS A 39 -16.83 40.59 21.32
C LYS A 39 -16.75 39.26 20.57
N VAL A 40 -17.11 39.26 19.28
CA VAL A 40 -16.97 38.09 18.42
C VAL A 40 -15.49 37.88 18.10
N ILE A 41 -14.97 36.70 18.47
CA ILE A 41 -13.60 36.31 18.15
C ILE A 41 -13.63 35.57 16.81
N PRO A 42 -13.11 36.14 15.71
CA PRO A 42 -13.13 35.47 14.41
C PRO A 42 -12.15 34.30 14.42
N LEU A 43 -12.66 33.07 14.50
CA LEU A 43 -11.89 31.82 14.54
C LEU A 43 -10.88 31.69 13.39
N TRP A 44 -11.22 32.23 12.21
CA TRP A 44 -10.39 32.21 11.00
C TRP A 44 -9.15 33.12 11.07
N LYS A 45 -9.14 34.09 12.00
CA LYS A 45 -7.97 34.95 12.26
C LYS A 45 -7.04 34.37 13.33
N SER A 46 -7.37 33.22 13.91
CA SER A 46 -6.51 32.57 14.91
C SER A 46 -5.27 31.98 14.23
N PRO A 47 -4.05 32.39 14.63
CA PRO A 47 -2.81 31.80 14.10
C PRO A 47 -2.71 30.30 14.44
N MET A 48 -3.27 29.87 15.56
CA MET A 48 -3.26 28.47 15.99
C MET A 48 -4.11 27.58 15.08
N LEU A 49 -5.24 28.10 14.58
CA LEU A 49 -6.11 27.40 13.63
C LEU A 49 -5.41 27.21 12.28
N ARG A 50 -4.64 28.22 11.83
CA ARG A 50 -3.84 28.14 10.60
C ARG A 50 -2.72 27.10 10.70
N ILE A 51 -2.04 27.03 11.84
CA ILE A 51 -1.01 26.02 12.11
C ILE A 51 -1.63 24.62 12.11
N ALA A 52 -2.74 24.41 12.82
CA ALA A 52 -3.44 23.13 12.83
C ALA A 52 -3.88 22.68 11.41
N ALA A 53 -4.43 23.61 10.62
CA ALA A 53 -4.81 23.33 9.23
C ALA A 53 -3.60 22.94 8.37
N SER A 54 -2.45 23.61 8.51
CA SER A 54 -1.24 23.24 7.77
C SER A 54 -0.70 21.85 8.14
N ILE A 55 -0.77 21.47 9.41
CA ILE A 55 -0.36 20.13 9.88
C ILE A 55 -1.31 19.08 9.31
N LEU A 56 -2.62 19.31 9.34
CA LEU A 56 -3.61 18.41 8.76
C LEU A 56 -3.42 18.24 7.25
N ILE A 57 -3.12 19.32 6.54
CA ILE A 57 -2.82 19.26 5.09
C ILE A 57 -1.55 18.44 4.84
N LEU A 58 -0.49 18.68 5.61
CA LEU A 58 0.76 17.91 5.51
C LEU A 58 0.55 16.42 5.78
N LEU A 59 -0.20 16.08 6.83
CA LEU A 59 -0.56 14.70 7.16
C LEU A 59 -1.47 14.07 6.10
N GLY A 60 -2.41 14.83 5.55
CA GLY A 60 -3.29 14.39 4.48
C GLY A 60 -2.53 14.09 3.18
N ILE A 61 -1.60 14.96 2.79
CA ILE A 61 -0.74 14.75 1.61
C ILE A 61 0.21 13.58 1.85
N SER A 62 0.88 13.54 3.01
CA SER A 62 1.78 12.45 3.37
C SER A 62 1.05 11.10 3.42
N GLY A 63 -0.14 11.06 4.02
CA GLY A 63 -0.99 9.87 4.09
C GLY A 63 -1.51 9.44 2.71
N ALA A 64 -1.93 10.38 1.85
CA ALA A 64 -2.38 10.06 0.51
C ALA A 64 -1.24 9.51 -0.36
N ILE A 65 -0.06 10.11 -0.32
CA ILE A 65 1.12 9.62 -1.07
C ILE A 65 1.57 8.26 -0.52
N GLY A 66 1.67 8.12 0.81
CA GLY A 66 2.05 6.87 1.46
C GLY A 66 1.10 5.73 1.11
N PHE A 67 -0.22 5.95 1.21
CA PHE A 67 -1.21 4.92 0.92
C PHE A 67 -1.12 4.41 -0.53
N ASN A 68 -0.96 5.30 -1.50
CA ASN A 68 -0.82 4.90 -2.91
C ASN A 68 0.50 4.14 -3.16
N PHE A 69 1.60 4.56 -2.54
CA PHE A 69 2.90 3.90 -2.71
C PHE A 69 2.91 2.47 -2.12
N PHE A 70 2.42 2.30 -0.89
CA PHE A 70 2.38 0.99 -0.22
C PHE A 70 1.33 0.03 -0.81
N ALA A 71 0.18 0.54 -1.28
CA ALA A 71 -0.85 -0.30 -1.91
C ALA A 71 -0.37 -0.89 -3.26
N SER A 72 0.42 -0.13 -4.02
CA SER A 72 0.93 -0.55 -5.33
C SER A 72 1.95 -1.70 -5.19
N THR A 73 2.92 -1.56 -4.28
CA THR A 73 3.95 -2.59 -4.03
C THR A 73 3.37 -3.89 -3.47
N THR A 74 2.26 -3.82 -2.72
CA THR A 74 1.61 -5.02 -2.17
C THR A 74 0.94 -5.85 -3.28
N THR A 75 0.32 -5.18 -4.26
CA THR A 75 -0.41 -5.86 -5.35
C THR A 75 0.55 -6.57 -6.30
N GLU A 76 1.67 -5.93 -6.64
CA GLU A 76 2.71 -6.48 -7.52
C GLU A 76 3.40 -7.71 -6.89
N ASN A 77 3.79 -7.62 -5.62
CA ASN A 77 4.37 -8.76 -4.90
C ASN A 77 3.40 -9.95 -4.79
N GLN A 78 2.10 -9.69 -4.60
CA GLN A 78 1.10 -10.74 -4.56
C GLN A 78 0.98 -11.45 -5.92
N PHE A 79 0.97 -10.70 -7.02
CA PHE A 79 0.89 -11.26 -8.37
C PHE A 79 2.10 -12.13 -8.71
N VAL A 80 3.31 -11.64 -8.45
CA VAL A 80 4.57 -12.40 -8.66
C VAL A 80 4.59 -13.68 -7.82
N SER A 81 4.14 -13.61 -6.56
CA SER A 81 4.07 -14.82 -5.71
C SER A 81 3.09 -15.87 -6.23
N GLN A 82 2.00 -15.43 -6.89
CA GLN A 82 1.03 -16.33 -7.49
C GLN A 82 1.60 -16.98 -8.76
N GLU A 83 2.27 -16.22 -9.62
CA GLU A 83 2.91 -16.77 -10.83
C GLU A 83 3.97 -17.81 -10.49
N LEU A 84 4.82 -17.54 -9.49
CA LEU A 84 5.78 -18.54 -9.01
C LEU A 84 5.07 -19.82 -8.53
N GLN A 85 3.98 -19.68 -7.76
CA GLN A 85 3.23 -20.83 -7.28
C GLN A 85 2.62 -21.65 -8.43
N GLU A 86 2.10 -21.00 -9.47
CA GLU A 86 1.57 -21.66 -10.66
C GLU A 86 2.66 -22.42 -11.43
N ILE A 87 3.86 -21.81 -11.56
CA ILE A 87 5.03 -22.46 -12.16
C ILE A 87 5.44 -23.69 -11.35
N ASP A 88 5.59 -23.56 -10.03
CA ASP A 88 5.98 -24.68 -9.17
C ASP A 88 4.96 -25.82 -9.24
N MET A 89 3.66 -25.49 -9.22
CA MET A 89 2.60 -26.48 -9.37
C MET A 89 2.68 -27.23 -10.71
N HIS A 90 3.06 -26.53 -11.78
CA HIS A 90 3.18 -27.12 -13.11
C HIS A 90 4.41 -28.04 -13.26
N TYR A 91 5.58 -27.60 -12.80
CA TYR A 91 6.85 -28.26 -13.10
C TYR A 91 7.40 -29.16 -11.98
N GLN A 92 7.15 -28.85 -10.71
CA GLN A 92 7.78 -29.56 -9.59
C GLN A 92 7.41 -31.05 -9.56
N GLY A 93 6.14 -31.36 -9.87
CA GLY A 93 5.66 -32.74 -9.96
C GLY A 93 6.33 -33.52 -11.09
N LEU A 94 6.51 -32.88 -12.26
CA LEU A 94 7.17 -33.48 -13.41
C LEU A 94 8.64 -33.79 -13.12
N VAL A 95 9.38 -32.83 -12.56
CA VAL A 95 10.79 -33.01 -12.20
C VAL A 95 10.94 -34.10 -11.13
N SER A 96 10.10 -34.08 -10.09
CA SER A 96 10.16 -35.09 -9.01
C SER A 96 9.94 -36.50 -9.56
N TYR A 97 8.95 -36.66 -10.44
CA TYR A 97 8.66 -37.94 -11.09
C TYR A 97 9.83 -38.40 -11.97
N GLN A 98 10.38 -37.50 -12.79
CA GLN A 98 11.49 -37.82 -13.68
C GLN A 98 12.77 -38.19 -12.90
N VAL A 99 13.07 -37.53 -11.79
CA VAL A 99 14.18 -37.90 -10.89
C VAL A 99 13.98 -39.32 -10.34
N GLN A 100 12.76 -39.68 -9.96
CA GLN A 100 12.46 -41.06 -9.51
C GLN A 100 12.67 -42.09 -10.62
N LEU A 101 12.38 -41.75 -11.89
CA LEU A 101 12.66 -42.66 -13.01
C LEU A 101 14.15 -42.97 -13.11
N VAL A 102 15.02 -41.96 -12.95
CA VAL A 102 16.47 -42.14 -12.98
C VAL A 102 16.94 -42.98 -11.79
N GLN A 103 16.50 -42.67 -10.57
CA GLN A 103 16.87 -43.40 -9.35
C GLN A 103 16.49 -44.89 -9.42
N ASN A 104 15.28 -45.17 -9.92
CA ASN A 104 14.75 -46.54 -10.01
C ASN A 104 15.16 -47.28 -11.28
N ASN A 105 15.91 -46.65 -12.20
CA ASN A 105 16.33 -47.30 -13.43
C ASN A 105 17.38 -48.38 -13.12
N SER A 106 17.13 -49.62 -13.54
CA SER A 106 18.05 -50.75 -13.34
C SER A 106 19.20 -50.80 -14.36
N GLN A 107 19.14 -50.00 -15.42
CA GLN A 107 20.18 -49.94 -16.46
C GLN A 107 21.33 -49.00 -16.10
N LEU A 108 21.12 -48.09 -15.14
CA LEU A 108 22.14 -47.17 -14.67
C LEU A 108 22.92 -47.78 -13.51
N THR A 109 24.24 -47.63 -13.52
CA THR A 109 25.06 -47.97 -12.35
C THR A 109 24.84 -46.94 -11.24
N ASP A 110 25.17 -47.30 -10.00
CA ASP A 110 25.04 -46.37 -8.87
C ASP A 110 25.92 -45.12 -9.06
N ALA A 111 27.09 -45.27 -9.70
CA ALA A 111 27.98 -44.16 -10.02
C ALA A 111 27.35 -43.20 -11.05
N ASP A 112 26.73 -43.73 -12.11
CA ASP A 112 26.07 -42.89 -13.13
C ASP A 112 24.87 -42.14 -12.54
N LYS A 113 24.13 -42.78 -11.63
CA LYS A 113 23.03 -42.15 -10.90
C LYS A 113 23.54 -41.01 -10.02
N GLU A 114 24.61 -41.25 -9.27
CA GLU A 114 25.19 -40.24 -8.38
C GLU A 114 25.72 -39.04 -9.17
N GLU A 115 26.45 -39.28 -10.27
CA GLU A 115 26.92 -38.22 -11.16
C GLU A 115 25.75 -37.42 -11.73
N PHE A 116 24.73 -38.08 -12.26
CA PHE A 116 23.56 -37.41 -12.80
C PHE A 116 22.82 -36.56 -11.76
N LEU A 117 22.58 -37.13 -10.56
CA LEU A 117 21.87 -36.44 -9.48
C LEU A 117 22.68 -35.26 -8.94
N SER A 118 24.01 -35.25 -9.08
CA SER A 118 24.83 -34.10 -8.70
C SER A 118 24.50 -32.85 -9.53
N PHE A 119 24.22 -33.00 -10.84
CA PHE A 119 23.77 -31.89 -11.68
C PHE A 119 22.38 -31.40 -11.29
N MET A 120 21.50 -32.29 -10.85
CA MET A 120 20.17 -31.92 -10.35
C MET A 120 20.27 -31.07 -9.09
N VAL A 121 21.18 -31.42 -8.17
CA VAL A 121 21.45 -30.63 -6.96
C VAL A 121 21.98 -29.22 -7.30
N GLU A 122 22.84 -29.11 -8.32
CA GLU A 122 23.31 -27.80 -8.79
C GLU A 122 22.16 -26.94 -9.33
N LEU A 123 21.29 -27.53 -10.16
CA LEU A 123 20.11 -26.83 -10.68
C LEU A 123 19.09 -26.48 -9.59
N ASP A 124 18.97 -27.29 -8.52
CA ASP A 124 18.22 -26.99 -7.30
C ASP A 124 18.77 -25.77 -6.56
N ALA A 125 20.09 -25.71 -6.41
CA ALA A 125 20.74 -24.56 -5.79
C ALA A 125 20.54 -23.27 -6.62
N GLU A 126 20.65 -23.35 -7.95
CA GLU A 126 20.39 -22.20 -8.85
C GLU A 126 18.93 -21.70 -8.69
N TYR A 127 17.96 -22.59 -8.62
CA TYR A 127 16.55 -22.22 -8.39
C TYR A 127 16.33 -21.52 -7.04
N GLU A 128 16.93 -22.02 -5.95
CA GLU A 128 16.82 -21.35 -4.65
C GLU A 128 17.48 -19.97 -4.66
N GLN A 129 18.58 -19.80 -5.40
CA GLN A 129 19.18 -18.48 -5.61
C GLN A 129 18.24 -17.54 -6.38
N LEU A 130 17.61 -18.02 -7.45
CA LEU A 130 16.63 -17.23 -8.22
C LEU A 130 15.44 -16.78 -7.35
N LYS A 131 14.95 -17.64 -6.44
CA LYS A 131 13.91 -17.26 -5.47
C LYS A 131 14.36 -16.16 -4.53
N LEU A 132 15.61 -16.18 -4.07
CA LEU A 132 16.17 -15.10 -3.25
C LEU A 132 16.32 -13.81 -4.05
N GLU A 133 16.74 -13.90 -5.31
CA GLU A 133 16.84 -12.74 -6.21
C GLU A 133 15.47 -12.11 -6.46
N MET A 134 14.42 -12.91 -6.64
CA MET A 134 13.03 -12.44 -6.82
C MET A 134 12.51 -11.65 -5.61
N GLN A 135 12.98 -11.95 -4.39
CA GLN A 135 12.59 -11.19 -3.20
C GLN A 135 13.25 -9.81 -3.12
N ASN A 136 14.36 -9.62 -3.83
CA ASN A 136 15.21 -8.43 -3.73
C ASN A 136 15.22 -7.58 -5.01
N ASN A 137 14.69 -8.08 -6.14
CA ASN A 137 14.73 -7.43 -7.44
C ASN A 137 13.48 -6.58 -7.73
N LEU A 138 13.70 -5.55 -8.55
CA LEU A 138 12.63 -4.69 -9.11
C LEU A 138 12.04 -5.26 -10.42
N ASP A 139 12.72 -6.22 -11.07
CA ASP A 139 12.30 -6.83 -12.32
C ASP A 139 12.08 -8.34 -12.14
N ASN A 140 10.93 -8.68 -11.56
CA ASN A 140 10.57 -10.05 -11.23
C ASN A 140 10.19 -10.90 -12.45
N GLU A 141 9.82 -10.28 -13.57
CA GLU A 141 9.47 -10.98 -14.81
C GLU A 141 10.67 -11.75 -15.37
N GLN A 142 11.84 -11.12 -15.40
CA GLN A 142 13.08 -11.78 -15.83
C GLN A 142 13.48 -12.94 -14.91
N VAL A 143 13.25 -12.78 -13.60
CA VAL A 143 13.57 -13.83 -12.62
C VAL A 143 12.62 -15.03 -12.78
N LEU A 144 11.33 -14.78 -13.02
CA LEU A 144 10.36 -15.84 -13.32
C LEU A 144 10.72 -16.60 -14.62
N GLU A 145 11.16 -15.89 -15.66
CA GLU A 145 11.65 -16.53 -16.90
C GLU A 145 12.85 -17.43 -16.63
N ALA A 146 13.81 -16.97 -15.82
CA ALA A 146 14.97 -17.76 -15.42
C ALA A 146 14.57 -19.01 -14.61
N ILE A 147 13.57 -18.91 -13.73
CA ILE A 147 13.02 -20.05 -12.98
C ILE A 147 12.43 -21.09 -13.95
N VAL A 148 11.61 -20.65 -14.93
CA VAL A 148 11.06 -21.55 -15.96
C VAL A 148 12.18 -22.19 -16.79
N ALA A 149 13.22 -21.42 -17.15
CA ALA A 149 14.37 -21.94 -17.88
C ALA A 149 15.14 -22.99 -17.08
N ASN A 150 15.33 -22.80 -15.76
CA ASN A 150 15.94 -23.79 -14.88
C ASN A 150 15.13 -25.10 -14.84
N TYR A 151 13.80 -25.02 -14.70
CA TYR A 151 12.93 -26.20 -14.80
C TYR A 151 13.06 -26.93 -16.15
N ARG A 152 13.10 -26.19 -17.26
CA ARG A 152 13.28 -26.77 -18.60
C ARG A 152 14.62 -27.49 -18.74
N LYS A 153 15.71 -26.90 -18.25
CA LYS A 153 17.04 -27.54 -18.26
C LYS A 153 17.03 -28.88 -17.52
N ARG A 154 16.40 -28.94 -16.34
CA ARG A 154 16.27 -30.18 -15.55
C ARG A 154 15.55 -31.27 -16.35
N ILE A 155 14.43 -30.91 -16.97
CA ILE A 155 13.63 -31.83 -17.77
C ILE A 155 14.44 -32.34 -18.97
N GLU A 156 15.07 -31.42 -19.72
CA GLU A 156 15.90 -31.76 -20.88
C GLU A 156 17.05 -32.69 -20.50
N LEU A 157 17.72 -32.44 -19.37
CA LEU A 157 18.80 -33.28 -18.87
C LEU A 157 18.31 -34.72 -18.60
N ILE A 158 17.15 -34.87 -17.95
CA ILE A 158 16.57 -36.20 -17.66
C ILE A 158 16.10 -36.89 -18.94
N GLU A 159 15.42 -36.17 -19.84
CA GLU A 159 14.96 -36.71 -21.12
C GLU A 159 16.13 -37.21 -21.98
N ASN A 160 17.21 -36.44 -22.06
CA ASN A 160 18.41 -36.85 -22.79
C ASN A 160 19.05 -38.12 -22.21
N LEU A 161 19.14 -38.24 -20.88
CA LEU A 161 19.65 -39.45 -20.23
C LEU A 161 18.77 -40.66 -20.58
N LEU A 162 17.44 -40.54 -20.41
CA LEU A 162 16.51 -41.62 -20.70
C LEU A 162 16.49 -42.02 -22.17
N GLN A 163 16.66 -41.06 -23.09
CA GLN A 163 16.79 -41.31 -24.52
C GLN A 163 18.05 -42.14 -24.82
N GLN A 164 19.20 -41.77 -24.25
CA GLN A 164 20.44 -42.52 -24.44
C GLN A 164 20.32 -43.98 -23.98
N LEU A 165 19.62 -44.23 -22.86
CA LEU A 165 19.35 -45.58 -22.36
C LEU A 165 18.41 -46.39 -23.26
N ASN A 166 17.43 -45.74 -23.89
CA ASN A 166 16.55 -46.41 -24.84
C ASN A 166 17.27 -46.71 -26.16
N GLU A 167 18.12 -45.80 -26.65
CA GLU A 167 18.92 -46.00 -27.86
C GLU A 167 19.99 -47.08 -27.69
N SER A 168 20.62 -47.19 -26.51
CA SER A 168 21.56 -48.27 -26.22
C SER A 168 20.87 -49.64 -26.26
N LYS A 169 19.64 -49.75 -25.74
CA LYS A 169 18.85 -50.97 -25.82
C LYS A 169 18.53 -51.40 -27.25
N ILE A 170 18.10 -50.46 -28.11
CA ILE A 170 17.81 -50.75 -29.53
C ILE A 170 19.06 -51.28 -30.24
N LYS A 171 20.24 -50.75 -29.91
CA LYS A 171 21.51 -51.23 -30.48
C LYS A 171 21.89 -52.63 -29.97
N GLU A 172 21.66 -52.96 -28.70
CA GLU A 172 21.92 -54.31 -28.17
C GLU A 172 20.98 -55.37 -28.75
N ASP A 173 19.70 -55.04 -28.93
CA ASP A 173 18.69 -55.96 -29.47
C ASP A 173 18.89 -56.27 -30.99
N ASP A 174 19.59 -55.40 -31.74
CA ASP A 174 19.86 -55.55 -33.18
C ASP A 174 21.03 -56.51 -33.50
N TYR A 175 21.90 -56.83 -32.53
CA TYR A 175 22.98 -57.82 -32.71
C TYR A 175 22.52 -59.29 -32.54
N GLY A 176 21.22 -59.52 -32.56
CA GLY A 176 20.59 -60.81 -32.31
C GLY A 176 20.41 -61.73 -33.52
N TYR A 177 20.77 -61.38 -34.76
CA TYR A 177 20.72 -62.33 -35.91
C TYR A 177 21.63 -61.93 -37.07
N THR A 178 22.73 -62.67 -37.29
CA THR A 178 23.20 -63.12 -38.61
C THR A 178 24.23 -64.26 -38.46
N LEU A 179 23.85 -65.43 -39.00
CA LEU A 179 24.61 -66.66 -39.36
C LEU A 179 25.81 -67.11 -38.52
#